data_AF-A0A4Q2T047-F1
#
_entry.id   AF-A0A4Q2T047-F1
#
_cell.length_a   1.000
_cell.length_b   1.000
_cell.length_c   1.000
_cell.angle_alpha   90.00
_cell.angle_beta   90.00
_cell.angle_gamma   90.00
#
_symmetry.space_group_name_H-M   'P 1'
#
loop_
_entity.id
_entity.type
_entity.pdbx_description
1 polymer ?
#
loop_
_entity_poly.entity_id
_entity_poly.type
_entity_poly.pdbx_seq_one_letter_code
_entity_poly.pdbx_strand_id
1 'polypeptide(L)'
;MSLPLTRYLKDFSQPAGTSASKGMAFPEQGPAFDIDFAAPEPEPVDIDAERRAAYAEGYEVAERDLRLTFETERQALVEEHARALDAIRQKFEAETARALADGLHRAAGQIALAVSEQAAAAVAPFLSERVVANAVGDLAEQLSAAILCGEAGTISVSGPGPLFEMLREALGDDAHVLHHIEADDLDLTVDIGGTALVTRISAWTASLKKVLG
;
A
#
# COMPACT_ATOMS: atom_id res chain seq x y z
N MET A 1 -10.75 1.23 -63.52
CA MET A 1 -11.55 0.50 -64.54
C MET A 1 -12.29 -0.64 -63.83
N SER A 2 -13.36 -0.30 -63.11
CA SER A 2 -14.14 -1.21 -62.26
C SER A 2 -15.57 -1.23 -62.78
N LEU A 3 -15.97 -2.36 -63.35
CA LEU A 3 -17.33 -2.56 -63.87
C LEU A 3 -18.34 -2.54 -62.70
N PRO A 4 -19.50 -1.89 -62.84
CA PRO A 4 -20.49 -1.79 -61.77
C PRO A 4 -21.13 -3.15 -61.48
N LEU A 5 -21.23 -3.49 -60.18
CA LEU A 5 -21.80 -4.74 -59.63
C LEU A 5 -23.25 -5.03 -60.07
N THR A 6 -23.97 -4.02 -60.58
CA THR A 6 -25.36 -4.12 -61.02
C THR A 6 -25.58 -5.08 -62.19
N ARG A 7 -24.51 -5.54 -62.87
CA ARG A 7 -24.60 -6.59 -63.89
C ARG A 7 -24.63 -8.03 -63.36
N TYR A 8 -24.34 -8.24 -62.08
CA TYR A 8 -24.32 -9.58 -61.46
C TYR A 8 -25.53 -9.89 -60.58
N LEU A 9 -26.45 -8.94 -60.39
CA LEU A 9 -27.73 -9.23 -59.75
C LEU A 9 -28.70 -9.80 -60.77
N LYS A 10 -29.12 -11.05 -60.53
CA LYS A 10 -30.21 -11.69 -61.26
C LYS A 10 -31.52 -11.04 -60.82
N ASP A 11 -32.33 -10.61 -61.79
CA ASP A 11 -33.62 -9.99 -61.55
C ASP A 11 -34.61 -11.05 -61.06
N PHE A 12 -35.15 -10.88 -59.85
CA PHE A 12 -36.06 -11.83 -59.19
C PHE A 12 -37.54 -11.42 -59.32
N SER A 13 -37.86 -10.43 -60.15
CA SER A 13 -39.19 -9.84 -60.22
C SER A 13 -40.19 -10.55 -61.16
N GLN A 14 -39.81 -11.63 -61.86
CA GLN A 14 -40.74 -12.42 -62.67
C GLN A 14 -40.42 -13.93 -62.62
N PRO A 15 -41.40 -14.83 -62.38
CA PRO A 15 -41.20 -16.23 -62.69
C PRO A 15 -41.13 -16.39 -64.20
N ALA A 16 -39.98 -16.82 -64.71
CA ALA A 16 -39.85 -17.23 -66.10
C ALA A 16 -40.81 -18.40 -66.35
N GLY A 17 -41.88 -18.15 -67.09
CA GLY A 17 -42.75 -19.21 -67.60
C GLY A 17 -41.89 -20.23 -68.32
N THR A 18 -41.94 -21.47 -67.87
CA THR A 18 -41.32 -22.62 -68.52
C THR A 18 -41.72 -22.62 -69.99
N SER A 19 -40.74 -22.37 -70.86
CA SER A 19 -40.85 -22.56 -72.29
C SER A 19 -41.34 -23.98 -72.53
N ALA A 20 -42.54 -24.13 -73.12
CA ALA A 20 -42.97 -25.39 -73.69
C ALA A 20 -41.87 -25.87 -74.65
N SER A 21 -41.32 -27.06 -74.40
CA SER A 21 -40.37 -27.70 -75.28
C SER A 21 -41.04 -27.91 -76.64
N LYS A 22 -40.49 -27.25 -77.66
CA LYS A 22 -40.85 -27.48 -79.05
C LYS A 22 -40.45 -28.92 -79.39
N GLY A 23 -41.44 -29.77 -79.65
CA GLY A 23 -41.23 -31.18 -79.97
C GLY A 23 -40.24 -31.37 -81.11
N MET A 24 -39.21 -32.20 -80.88
CA MET A 24 -38.41 -32.80 -81.94
C MET A 24 -39.32 -33.79 -82.69
N ALA A 25 -39.53 -33.56 -83.98
CA ALA A 25 -40.21 -34.52 -84.85
C ALA A 25 -39.25 -35.68 -85.16
N PHE A 26 -39.56 -36.86 -84.64
CA PHE A 26 -38.89 -38.11 -85.00
C PHE A 26 -39.63 -38.77 -86.19
N PRO A 27 -38.91 -39.32 -87.19
CA PRO A 27 -39.54 -40.07 -88.26
C PRO A 27 -39.97 -41.47 -87.75
N GLU A 28 -41.28 -41.74 -87.75
CA GLU A 28 -41.86 -43.05 -87.43
C GLU A 28 -41.69 -44.04 -88.59
N GLN A 29 -40.58 -44.77 -88.64
CA GLN A 29 -40.49 -46.05 -89.36
C GLN A 29 -39.62 -47.03 -88.57
N GLY A 30 -40.26 -47.79 -87.68
CA GLY A 30 -39.71 -48.89 -86.89
C GLY A 30 -40.87 -49.59 -86.17
N PRO A 31 -40.78 -50.89 -85.83
CA PRO A 31 -41.92 -51.62 -85.29
C PRO A 31 -42.36 -50.96 -83.98
N ALA A 32 -43.66 -50.69 -83.85
CA ALA A 32 -44.27 -50.13 -82.66
C ALA A 32 -44.02 -51.08 -81.48
N PHE A 33 -43.01 -50.77 -80.67
CA PHE A 33 -42.92 -51.29 -79.33
C PHE A 33 -43.97 -50.54 -78.51
N ASP A 34 -45.13 -51.18 -78.34
CA ASP A 34 -46.21 -50.71 -77.49
C ASP A 34 -45.76 -50.86 -76.02
N ILE A 35 -44.92 -49.93 -75.58
CA ILE A 35 -44.52 -49.80 -74.18
C ILE A 35 -45.50 -48.81 -73.56
N ASP A 36 -46.48 -49.34 -72.86
CA ASP A 36 -47.42 -48.60 -72.02
C ASP A 36 -46.65 -47.91 -70.88
N PHE A 37 -46.16 -46.69 -71.15
CA PHE A 37 -45.69 -45.79 -70.10
C PHE A 37 -46.93 -45.21 -69.39
N ALA A 38 -47.54 -46.04 -68.53
CA ALA A 38 -48.41 -45.54 -67.49
C ALA A 38 -47.55 -44.72 -66.51
N ALA A 39 -47.39 -43.42 -66.79
CA ALA A 39 -46.85 -42.50 -65.80
C ALA A 39 -47.79 -42.54 -64.59
N PRO A 40 -47.32 -42.98 -63.40
CA PRO A 40 -48.17 -42.96 -62.22
C PRO A 40 -48.65 -41.52 -62.02
N GLU A 41 -49.98 -41.33 -61.91
CA GLU A 41 -50.54 -40.03 -61.57
C GLU A 41 -49.88 -39.55 -60.28
N PRO A 42 -49.29 -38.34 -60.25
CA PRO A 42 -48.65 -37.84 -59.04
C PRO A 42 -49.71 -37.76 -57.95
N GLU A 43 -49.45 -38.45 -56.83
CA GLU A 43 -50.32 -38.38 -55.65
C GLU A 43 -50.50 -36.90 -55.24
N PRO A 44 -51.71 -36.47 -54.88
CA PRO A 44 -51.95 -35.08 -54.50
C PRO A 44 -51.20 -34.78 -53.20
N VAL A 45 -50.07 -34.10 -53.31
CA VAL A 45 -49.29 -33.63 -52.16
C VAL A 45 -50.10 -32.57 -51.42
N ASP A 46 -50.39 -32.79 -50.14
CA ASP A 46 -51.01 -31.79 -49.27
C ASP A 46 -49.96 -30.74 -48.87
N ILE A 47 -49.88 -29.69 -49.68
CA ILE A 47 -48.94 -28.56 -49.52
C ILE A 47 -49.12 -27.87 -48.15
N ASP A 48 -50.33 -27.86 -47.59
CA ASP A 48 -50.59 -27.27 -46.28
C ASP A 48 -50.09 -28.16 -45.13
N ALA A 49 -50.08 -29.48 -45.30
CA ALA A 49 -49.43 -30.40 -44.36
C ALA A 49 -47.90 -30.26 -44.39
N GLU A 50 -47.29 -30.19 -45.58
CA GLU A 50 -45.85 -30.04 -45.73
C GLU A 50 -45.35 -28.68 -45.21
N ARG A 51 -46.09 -27.59 -45.44
CA ARG A 51 -45.78 -26.27 -44.87
C ARG A 51 -45.80 -26.28 -43.34
N ARG A 52 -46.76 -26.99 -42.73
CA ARG A 52 -46.84 -27.11 -41.26
C ARG A 52 -45.67 -27.91 -40.68
N ALA A 53 -45.28 -28.99 -41.35
CA ALA A 53 -44.12 -29.79 -40.94
C ALA A 53 -42.83 -28.97 -40.99
N ALA A 54 -42.56 -28.30 -42.13
CA ALA A 54 -41.37 -27.46 -42.28
C ALA A 54 -41.34 -26.28 -41.30
N TYR A 55 -42.50 -25.66 -41.00
CA TYR A 55 -42.59 -24.61 -39.98
C TYR A 55 -42.31 -25.14 -38.57
N ALA A 56 -42.84 -26.32 -38.21
CA ALA A 56 -42.59 -26.93 -36.92
C ALA A 56 -41.10 -27.27 -36.75
N GLU A 57 -40.48 -27.87 -37.75
CA GLU A 57 -39.04 -28.18 -37.74
C GLU A 57 -38.19 -26.91 -37.60
N GLY A 58 -38.49 -25.86 -38.39
CA GLY A 58 -37.79 -24.58 -38.29
C GLY A 58 -37.98 -23.89 -36.94
N TYR A 59 -39.17 -23.99 -36.35
CA TYR A 59 -39.46 -23.44 -35.03
C TYR A 59 -38.65 -24.16 -33.93
N GLU A 60 -38.58 -25.50 -33.98
CA GLU A 60 -37.77 -26.25 -33.01
C GLU A 60 -36.28 -25.97 -33.14
N VAL A 61 -35.75 -25.80 -34.36
CA VAL A 61 -34.35 -25.42 -34.56
C VAL A 61 -34.10 -24.02 -34.02
N ALA A 62 -34.97 -23.06 -34.32
CA ALA A 62 -34.85 -21.68 -33.82
C ALA A 62 -34.93 -21.62 -32.29
N GLU A 63 -35.80 -22.41 -31.65
CA GLU A 63 -35.90 -22.47 -30.19
C GLU A 63 -34.63 -23.03 -29.55
N ARG A 64 -34.07 -24.10 -30.14
CA ARG A 64 -32.79 -24.67 -29.67
C ARG A 64 -31.66 -23.67 -29.79
N ASP A 65 -31.54 -22.99 -30.93
CA ASP A 65 -30.48 -22.01 -31.16
C ASP A 65 -30.62 -20.81 -30.20
N LEU A 66 -31.82 -20.28 -30.03
CA LEU A 66 -32.09 -19.17 -29.11
C LEU A 66 -31.79 -19.57 -27.65
N ARG A 67 -32.11 -20.80 -27.27
CA ARG A 67 -31.82 -21.30 -25.93
C ARG A 67 -30.31 -21.43 -25.70
N LEU A 68 -29.58 -21.95 -26.68
CA LEU A 68 -28.13 -22.07 -26.60
C LEU A 68 -27.43 -20.71 -26.52
N THR A 69 -27.86 -19.74 -27.34
CA THR A 69 -27.30 -18.38 -27.28
C THR A 69 -27.59 -17.73 -25.93
N PHE A 70 -28.83 -17.82 -25.45
CA PHE A 70 -29.22 -17.28 -24.14
C PHE A 70 -28.43 -17.93 -22.99
N GLU A 71 -28.28 -19.25 -22.99
CA GLU A 71 -27.50 -19.96 -21.96
C GLU A 71 -26.03 -19.55 -21.99
N THR A 72 -25.46 -19.35 -23.18
CA THR A 72 -24.07 -18.89 -23.37
C THR A 72 -23.90 -17.45 -22.87
N GLU A 73 -24.78 -16.53 -23.26
CA GLU A 73 -24.75 -15.13 -22.82
C GLU A 73 -24.94 -15.02 -21.31
N ARG A 74 -25.86 -15.80 -20.74
CA ARG A 74 -26.07 -15.85 -19.29
C ARG A 74 -24.84 -16.35 -18.55
N GLN A 75 -24.17 -17.39 -19.06
CA GLN A 75 -22.92 -17.90 -18.47
C GLN A 75 -21.81 -16.85 -18.56
N ALA A 76 -21.65 -16.21 -19.72
CA ALA A 76 -20.66 -15.15 -19.91
C ALA A 76 -20.87 -13.98 -18.92
N LEU A 77 -22.11 -13.55 -18.73
CA LEU A 77 -22.45 -12.49 -17.78
C LEU A 77 -22.15 -12.88 -16.32
N VAL A 78 -22.45 -14.12 -15.94
CA VAL A 78 -22.16 -14.63 -14.58
C VAL A 78 -20.65 -14.70 -14.34
N GLU A 79 -19.88 -15.16 -15.32
CA GLU A 79 -18.42 -15.20 -15.24
C GLU A 79 -17.80 -13.80 -15.16
N GLU A 80 -18.29 -12.85 -15.97
CA GLU A 80 -17.84 -11.47 -15.93
C GLU A 80 -18.12 -10.84 -14.56
N HIS A 81 -19.33 -11.05 -14.03
CA HIS A 81 -19.70 -10.54 -12.72
C HIS A 81 -18.85 -11.14 -11.61
N ALA A 82 -18.60 -12.45 -11.65
CA ALA A 82 -17.72 -13.12 -10.69
C ALA A 82 -16.29 -12.54 -10.74
N ARG A 83 -15.73 -12.36 -11.94
CA ARG A 83 -14.41 -11.73 -12.13
C ARG A 83 -14.39 -10.28 -11.62
N ALA A 84 -15.47 -9.52 -11.83
CA ALA A 84 -15.57 -8.15 -11.35
C ALA A 84 -15.59 -8.09 -9.81
N LEU A 85 -16.35 -8.98 -9.16
CA LEU A 85 -16.38 -9.08 -7.70
C LEU A 85 -15.03 -9.49 -7.12
N ASP A 86 -14.36 -10.48 -7.73
CA ASP A 86 -13.03 -10.90 -7.30
C ASP A 86 -12.00 -9.77 -7.46
N ALA A 87 -12.06 -9.02 -8.55
CA ALA A 87 -11.18 -7.89 -8.78
C ALA A 87 -11.40 -6.77 -7.73
N ILE A 88 -12.66 -6.45 -7.40
CA ILE A 88 -12.99 -5.48 -6.36
C ILE A 88 -12.49 -5.97 -4.99
N ARG A 89 -12.74 -7.25 -4.67
CA ARG A 89 -12.31 -7.86 -3.42
C ARG A 89 -10.79 -7.82 -3.26
N GLN A 90 -10.03 -8.23 -4.28
CA GLN A 90 -8.57 -8.19 -4.24
C GLN A 90 -8.02 -6.78 -4.04
N LYS A 91 -8.60 -5.78 -4.73
CA LYS A 91 -8.21 -4.38 -4.56
C LYS A 91 -8.47 -3.90 -3.13
N PHE A 92 -9.68 -4.16 -2.62
CA PHE A 92 -10.06 -3.74 -1.27
C PHE A 92 -9.21 -4.43 -0.19
N GLU A 93 -8.94 -5.72 -0.33
CA GLU A 93 -8.07 -6.48 0.57
C GLU A 93 -6.65 -5.90 0.57
N ALA A 94 -6.08 -5.61 -0.61
CA ALA A 94 -4.75 -5.02 -0.74
C ALA A 94 -4.67 -3.60 -0.15
N GLU A 95 -5.65 -2.74 -0.45
CA GLU A 95 -5.73 -1.37 0.08
C GLU A 95 -5.89 -1.37 1.60
N THR A 96 -6.77 -2.23 2.13
CA THR A 96 -7.01 -2.36 3.57
C THR A 96 -5.77 -2.88 4.29
N ALA A 97 -5.11 -3.91 3.74
CA ALA A 97 -3.87 -4.44 4.31
C ALA A 97 -2.77 -3.37 4.37
N ARG A 98 -2.62 -2.58 3.30
CA ARG A 98 -1.66 -1.47 3.26
C ARG A 98 -2.01 -0.39 4.27
N ALA A 99 -3.27 0.04 4.32
CA ALA A 99 -3.72 1.06 5.26
C ALA A 99 -3.53 0.63 6.72
N LEU A 100 -3.79 -0.64 7.04
CA LEU A 100 -3.55 -1.23 8.36
C LEU A 100 -2.05 -1.27 8.70
N ALA A 101 -1.20 -1.72 7.77
CA ALA A 101 0.25 -1.77 7.98
C ALA A 101 0.82 -0.36 8.24
N ASP A 102 0.45 0.61 7.41
CA ASP A 102 0.87 2.00 7.55
C ASP A 102 0.34 2.61 8.86
N GLY A 103 -0.91 2.31 9.22
CA GLY A 103 -1.52 2.76 10.47
C GLY A 103 -0.80 2.20 11.70
N LEU A 104 -0.50 0.90 11.70
CA LEU A 104 0.21 0.24 12.79
C LEU A 104 1.63 0.77 12.95
N HIS A 105 2.34 1.00 11.84
CA HIS A 105 3.69 1.56 11.87
C HIS A 105 3.70 2.99 12.44
N ARG A 106 2.75 3.84 12.01
CA ARG A 106 2.59 5.19 12.58
C ARG A 106 2.27 5.15 14.07
N ALA A 107 1.32 4.30 14.49
CA ALA A 107 0.95 4.17 15.90
C ALA A 107 2.13 3.68 16.75
N ALA A 108 2.87 2.68 16.29
CA ALA A 108 4.08 2.20 16.96
C ALA A 108 5.14 3.30 17.10
N GLY A 109 5.36 4.09 16.04
CA GLY A 109 6.28 5.23 16.09
C GLY A 109 5.85 6.32 17.08
N GLN A 110 4.55 6.64 17.12
CA GLN A 110 4.01 7.61 18.07
C GLN A 110 4.13 7.14 19.52
N ILE A 111 3.83 5.87 19.78
CA ILE A 111 3.99 5.27 21.11
C ILE A 111 5.46 5.27 21.52
N ALA A 112 6.37 4.87 20.62
CA ALA A 112 7.80 4.87 20.90
C ALA A 112 8.31 6.28 21.23
N LEU A 113 7.87 7.30 20.49
CA LEU A 113 8.22 8.69 20.77
C LEU A 113 7.70 9.13 22.14
N ALA A 114 6.42 8.91 22.44
CA ALA A 114 5.80 9.31 23.71
C ALA A 114 6.46 8.61 24.91
N VAL A 115 6.75 7.31 24.79
CA VAL A 115 7.45 6.55 25.83
C VAL A 115 8.88 7.04 26.00
N SER A 116 9.59 7.35 24.91
CA SER A 116 10.96 7.87 24.98
C SER A 116 11.02 9.24 25.65
N GLU A 117 10.09 10.13 25.31
CA GLU A 117 9.99 11.47 25.92
C GLU A 117 9.65 11.37 27.41
N GLN A 118 8.73 10.49 27.79
CA GLN A 118 8.38 10.30 29.20
C GLN A 118 9.51 9.61 29.99
N ALA A 119 10.21 8.64 29.38
CA ALA A 119 11.38 8.02 30.00
C ALA A 119 12.53 9.02 30.16
N ALA A 120 12.79 9.83 29.14
CA ALA A 120 13.73 10.95 29.19
C ALA A 120 13.41 11.89 30.36
N ALA A 121 12.17 12.34 30.48
CA ALA A 121 11.72 13.21 31.57
C ALA A 121 11.86 12.55 32.96
N ALA A 122 11.62 11.24 33.06
CA ALA A 122 11.75 10.50 34.31
C ALA A 122 13.22 10.31 34.74
N VAL A 123 14.14 10.12 33.79
CA VAL A 123 15.57 9.84 34.08
C VAL A 123 16.41 11.11 34.23
N ALA A 124 16.01 12.23 33.60
CA ALA A 124 16.75 13.49 33.62
C ALA A 124 17.14 14.01 35.03
N PRO A 125 16.28 13.94 36.07
CA PRO A 125 16.64 14.40 37.41
C PRO A 125 17.78 13.58 38.03
N PHE A 126 17.72 12.25 37.91
CA PHE A 126 18.73 11.36 38.48
C PHE A 126 20.09 11.51 37.80
N LEU A 127 20.10 11.71 36.48
CA LEU A 127 21.32 12.01 35.73
C LEU A 127 21.93 13.35 36.18
N SER A 128 21.08 14.36 36.41
CA SER A 128 21.53 15.68 36.89
C SER A 128 22.14 15.60 38.29
N GLU A 129 21.50 14.90 39.22
CA GLU A 129 22.03 14.66 40.57
C GLU A 129 23.39 13.93 40.53
N ARG A 130 23.52 12.89 39.69
CA ARG A 130 24.77 12.14 39.57
C ARG A 130 25.90 12.95 38.95
N VAL A 131 25.61 13.82 37.99
CA VAL A 131 26.63 14.70 37.42
C VAL A 131 27.09 15.75 38.39
N VAL A 132 26.17 16.32 39.19
CA VAL A 132 26.55 17.23 40.27
C VAL A 132 27.47 16.54 41.26
N ALA A 133 27.09 15.35 41.74
CA ALA A 133 27.91 14.59 42.69
C ALA A 133 29.31 14.24 42.14
N ASN A 134 29.39 13.79 40.89
CA ASN A 134 30.68 13.47 40.25
C ASN A 134 31.52 14.72 40.01
N ALA A 135 30.94 15.83 39.53
CA ALA A 135 31.67 17.06 39.28
C ALA A 135 32.26 17.66 40.56
N VAL A 136 31.53 17.58 41.68
CA VAL A 136 32.03 17.99 42.99
C VAL A 136 33.12 17.03 43.49
N GLY A 137 32.95 15.72 43.31
CA GLY A 137 33.97 14.72 43.67
C GLY A 137 35.28 14.88 42.90
N ASP A 138 35.21 15.06 41.58
CA ASP A 138 36.38 15.29 40.72
C ASP A 138 37.10 16.58 41.10
N LEU A 139 36.35 17.65 41.43
CA LEU A 139 36.91 18.89 41.93
C LEU A 139 37.59 18.69 43.29
N ALA A 140 36.99 17.91 44.19
CA ALA A 140 37.56 17.59 45.50
C ALA A 140 38.87 16.81 45.38
N GLU A 141 38.94 15.84 44.47
CA GLU A 141 40.16 15.06 44.22
C GLU A 141 41.28 15.95 43.66
N GLN A 142 40.98 16.79 42.67
CA GLN A 142 41.95 17.74 42.12
C GLN A 142 42.44 18.74 43.17
N LEU A 143 41.54 19.24 44.00
CA LEU A 143 41.87 20.19 45.05
C LEU A 143 42.71 19.54 46.15
N SER A 144 42.38 18.33 46.58
CA SER A 144 43.17 17.56 47.55
C SER A 144 44.60 17.32 47.03
N ALA A 145 44.73 16.96 45.75
CA ALA A 145 46.04 16.79 45.12
C ALA A 145 46.84 18.10 45.07
N ALA A 146 46.20 19.24 44.75
CA ALA A 146 46.83 20.56 44.73
C ALA A 146 47.29 21.01 46.14
N ILE A 147 46.45 20.81 47.16
CA ILE A 147 46.77 21.10 48.56
C ILE A 147 47.97 20.27 49.03
N LEU A 148 47.98 18.96 48.75
CA LEU A 148 49.09 18.06 49.10
C LEU A 148 50.40 18.40 48.39
N CYS A 149 50.33 18.96 47.18
CA CYS A 149 51.51 19.44 46.44
C CYS A 149 52.10 20.75 47.00
N GLY A 150 51.47 21.35 48.01
CA GLY A 150 51.98 22.55 48.67
C GLY A 150 51.75 23.84 47.91
N GLU A 151 50.72 23.92 47.07
CA GLU A 151 50.21 25.20 46.54
C GLU A 151 49.60 26.00 47.70
N ALA A 152 50.47 26.62 48.50
CA ALA A 152 50.11 27.39 49.67
C ALA A 152 49.57 28.76 49.25
N GLY A 153 48.25 28.84 49.08
CA GLY A 153 47.51 30.07 48.88
C GLY A 153 46.13 30.00 49.53
N THR A 154 45.55 31.16 49.79
CA THR A 154 44.13 31.29 50.15
C THR A 154 43.29 30.78 48.99
N ILE A 155 42.61 29.64 49.15
CA ILE A 155 41.79 29.06 48.10
C ILE A 155 40.42 29.72 48.15
N SER A 156 40.06 30.46 47.10
CA SER A 156 38.75 31.11 46.99
C SER A 156 37.81 30.24 46.17
N VAL A 157 36.65 29.91 46.72
CA VAL A 157 35.60 29.12 46.04
C VAL A 157 34.39 30.00 45.81
N SER A 158 33.99 30.20 44.56
CA SER A 158 32.78 30.93 44.20
C SER A 158 31.73 30.00 43.61
N GLY A 159 30.48 30.15 44.05
CA GLY A 159 29.34 29.40 43.52
C GLY A 159 28.24 29.15 44.56
N PRO A 160 27.26 28.30 44.26
CA PRO A 160 26.11 28.03 45.12
C PRO A 160 26.48 27.42 46.46
N GLY A 161 25.84 27.89 47.53
CA GLY A 161 25.96 27.31 48.88
C GLY A 161 25.77 25.79 48.93
N PRO A 162 24.75 25.19 48.27
CA PRO A 162 24.55 23.74 48.29
C PRO A 162 25.72 22.95 47.69
N LEU A 163 26.33 23.44 46.61
CA LEU A 163 27.48 22.78 45.98
C LEU A 163 28.75 22.93 46.83
N PHE A 164 28.93 24.09 47.45
CA PHE A 164 30.04 24.33 48.38
C PHE A 164 29.97 23.39 49.60
N GLU A 165 28.78 23.17 50.15
CA GLU A 165 28.59 22.22 51.25
C GLU A 165 28.93 20.78 50.84
N MET A 166 28.53 20.33 49.64
CA MET A 166 28.94 19.03 49.11
C MET A 166 30.46 18.93 48.91
N LEU A 167 31.11 20.00 48.46
CA LEU A 167 32.57 20.06 48.30
C LEU A 167 33.26 19.98 49.67
N ARG A 168 32.73 20.68 50.68
CA ARG A 168 33.24 20.66 52.05
C ARG A 168 33.17 19.26 52.66
N GLU A 169 32.05 18.56 52.47
CA GLU A 169 31.89 17.17 52.91
C GLU A 169 32.88 16.23 52.20
N ALA A 170 33.14 16.45 50.90
CA ALA A 170 34.06 15.64 50.13
C ALA A 170 35.55 15.87 50.50
N LEU A 171 35.94 17.09 50.88
CA LEU A 171 37.32 17.40 51.32
C LEU A 171 37.59 17.04 52.79
N GLY A 172 36.57 16.99 53.64
CA GLY A 172 36.75 16.70 55.07
C GLY A 172 37.61 17.75 55.78
N ASP A 173 38.68 17.30 56.45
CA ASP A 173 39.53 18.13 57.32
C ASP A 173 40.30 19.23 56.55
N ASP A 174 40.54 19.04 55.25
CA ASP A 174 41.24 20.01 54.39
C ASP A 174 40.33 21.17 53.96
N ALA A 175 39.04 21.16 54.29
CA ALA A 175 38.13 22.21 53.87
C ALA A 175 38.32 23.54 54.63
N HIS A 176 39.10 23.56 55.72
CA HIS A 176 39.35 24.76 56.53
C HIS A 176 40.14 25.86 55.81
N VAL A 177 40.84 25.54 54.72
CA VAL A 177 41.58 26.51 53.89
C VAL A 177 40.73 27.18 52.80
N LEU A 178 39.46 26.78 52.66
CA LEU A 178 38.54 27.31 51.66
C LEU A 178 37.80 28.56 52.14
N HIS A 179 37.76 29.58 51.27
CA HIS A 179 36.92 30.76 51.46
C HIS A 179 35.79 30.76 50.44
N HIS A 180 34.56 30.59 50.92
CA HIS A 180 33.37 30.60 50.06
C HIS A 180 32.89 32.02 49.76
N ILE A 181 32.60 32.27 48.49
CA ILE A 181 31.93 33.46 47.96
C ILE A 181 30.64 32.99 47.30
N GLU A 182 29.51 33.23 47.94
CA GLU A 182 28.21 32.86 47.39
C GLU A 182 27.96 33.60 46.07
N ALA A 183 27.75 32.82 45.02
CA ALA A 183 27.39 33.32 43.69
C ALA A 183 26.21 32.50 43.15
N ASP A 184 25.29 33.19 42.49
CA ASP A 184 24.13 32.59 41.82
C ASP A 184 24.56 32.08 40.44
N ASP A 185 25.33 31.00 40.43
CA ASP A 185 25.80 30.28 39.23
C ASP A 185 25.40 28.80 39.30
N LEU A 186 25.49 28.02 38.22
CA LEU A 186 25.27 26.57 38.27
C LEU A 186 26.57 25.79 38.55
N ASP A 187 27.71 26.46 38.44
CA ASP A 187 29.04 25.88 38.58
C ASP A 187 29.76 26.39 39.83
N LEU A 188 30.69 25.58 40.35
CA LEU A 188 31.70 25.99 41.31
C LEU A 188 32.98 26.40 40.59
N THR A 189 33.53 27.54 40.98
CA THR A 189 34.84 28.03 40.53
C THR A 189 35.79 28.11 41.73
N VAL A 190 36.95 27.45 41.63
CA VAL A 190 38.01 27.47 42.64
C VAL A 190 39.23 28.17 42.08
N ASP A 191 39.68 29.24 42.73
CA ASP A 191 40.93 29.94 42.38
C ASP A 191 42.05 29.53 43.35
N ILE A 192 43.14 29.03 42.79
CA ILE A 192 44.36 28.63 43.50
C ILE A 192 45.54 29.33 42.82
N GLY A 193 46.06 30.38 43.44
CA GLY A 193 47.29 31.04 42.98
C GLY A 193 47.25 31.54 41.53
N GLY A 194 46.07 31.93 41.02
CA GLY A 194 45.87 32.36 39.63
C GLY A 194 45.50 31.26 38.64
N THR A 195 45.34 30.01 39.11
CA THR A 195 44.75 28.90 38.36
C THR A 195 43.30 28.71 38.78
N ALA A 196 42.37 28.79 37.82
CA ALA A 196 40.95 28.60 38.07
C ALA A 196 40.48 27.20 37.63
N LEU A 197 39.98 26.41 38.59
CA LEU A 197 39.26 25.16 38.34
C LEU A 197 37.76 25.44 38.33
N VAL A 198 37.04 24.96 37.32
CA VAL A 198 35.60 25.23 37.15
C VAL A 198 34.87 23.92 36.90
N THR A 199 33.81 23.64 37.67
CA THR A 199 32.92 22.51 37.36
C THR A 199 32.13 22.80 36.09
N ARG A 200 31.89 21.82 35.22
CA ARG A 200 31.16 22.02 33.95
C ARG A 200 29.70 21.53 34.02
N ILE A 201 29.04 21.74 35.15
CA ILE A 201 27.66 21.30 35.40
C ILE A 201 26.70 22.07 34.48
N SER A 202 26.92 23.38 34.27
CA SER A 202 26.12 24.21 33.35
C SER A 202 26.18 23.72 31.90
N ALA A 203 27.39 23.46 31.41
CA ALA A 203 27.63 22.99 30.04
C ALA A 203 26.99 21.60 29.81
N TRP A 204 27.11 20.71 30.79
CA TRP A 204 26.52 19.38 30.71
C TRP A 204 24.99 19.43 30.81
N THR A 205 24.43 20.21 31.73
CA THR A 205 22.97 20.37 31.89
C THR A 205 22.34 21.01 30.65
N ALA A 206 23.02 21.99 30.05
CA ALA A 206 22.60 22.57 28.77
C ALA A 206 22.63 21.54 27.63
N SER A 207 23.66 20.67 27.58
CA SER A 207 23.72 19.59 26.60
C SER A 207 22.62 18.54 26.82
N LEU A 208 22.31 18.21 28.07
CA LEU A 208 21.25 17.26 28.40
C LEU A 208 19.89 17.83 27.98
N LYS A 209 19.62 19.10 28.30
CA LYS A 209 18.39 19.80 27.90
C LYS A 209 18.20 19.85 26.39
N LYS A 210 19.29 19.98 25.62
CA LYS A 210 19.25 19.96 24.15
C LYS A 210 18.93 18.58 23.56
N VAL A 211 19.23 17.50 24.27
CA VAL A 211 18.98 16.12 23.79
C VAL A 211 17.60 15.63 24.22
N LEU A 212 17.09 16.11 25.36
CA LEU A 212 15.77 15.77 25.89
C LEU A 212 14.63 16.66 25.36
N GLY A 213 14.95 17.74 24.63
CA GLY A 213 14.00 18.75 24.14
C GLY A 213 14.11 19.02 22.66
#